data_AF-A0A2W6WM68-F1
#
_entry.id   AF-A0A2W6WM68-F1
#
_cell.length_a   1.000
_cell.length_b   1.000
_cell.length_c   1.000
_cell.angle_alpha   90.00
_cell.angle_beta   90.00
_cell.angle_gamma   90.00
#
_symmetry.space_group_name_H-M   'P 1'
#
loop_
_entity.id
_entity.type
_entity.pdbx_description
1 polymer ?
#
loop_
_entity_poly.entity_id
_entity_poly.type
_entity_poly.pdbx_seq_one_letter_code
_entity_poly.pdbx_strand_id
1 'polypeptide(L)'
;MRTRSSELFCPAQLRIEDPPSSDALFNAFLSSLWVKEEAACSILYSAAIRHFLHWLDVHAIPVGTLDDQVVRRFEKHRCRCHGYSAQQAAYKTDQAARVRRFVRFLEDQGYIEVDDGIDDLPRHLNDYSDVIDSLQLAPGVAQGYRSEAEHIVAWLRIKRQSWADFDDAILDQYAVHGCRCPVWRKRGKLIASGAKRRRRGARRFVEFLRGRGVIPSVEPVSDDDPHMAAFLAWLKQHRGATDETIRRYRADIRRLIPMLGEPSQWDAAVLRRAFQQRSKETPGSASLLVTIIRSYIRFLVVQGI
;
A
#
# COMPACT_ATOMS: atom_id res chain seq x y z
N MET A 1 8.15 22.56 -15.32
CA MET A 1 8.07 21.42 -14.38
C MET A 1 6.62 20.94 -14.42
N ARG A 2 6.33 19.97 -15.29
CA ARG A 2 4.95 19.67 -15.75
C ARG A 2 4.16 18.96 -14.64
N THR A 3 3.07 19.60 -14.25
CA THR A 3 1.89 19.01 -13.61
C THR A 3 1.51 17.72 -14.34
N ARG A 4 1.57 16.58 -13.65
CA ARG A 4 0.93 15.34 -14.10
C ARG A 4 -0.42 15.32 -13.41
N SER A 5 -1.43 15.69 -14.17
CA SER A 5 -2.82 15.90 -13.75
C SER A 5 -3.38 14.65 -13.08
N SER A 6 -3.94 14.86 -11.88
CA SER A 6 -4.89 13.98 -11.24
C SER A 6 -6.17 13.97 -12.08
N GLU A 7 -6.42 12.91 -12.84
CA GLU A 7 -7.77 12.60 -13.32
C GLU A 7 -8.01 11.11 -13.18
N LEU A 8 -9.00 10.82 -12.35
CA LEU A 8 -9.45 9.50 -12.02
C LEU A 8 -10.45 9.00 -13.05
N PHE A 9 -10.39 7.69 -13.22
CA PHE A 9 -11.08 6.97 -14.26
C PHE A 9 -12.59 7.02 -14.04
N CYS A 10 -13.30 7.26 -15.15
CA CYS A 10 -14.75 7.11 -15.23
C CYS A 10 -15.10 5.61 -15.02
N PRO A 11 -16.06 5.26 -14.15
CA PRO A 11 -16.49 3.88 -13.98
C PRO A 11 -17.16 3.41 -15.26
N ALA A 12 -16.61 2.37 -15.90
CA ALA A 12 -17.25 1.73 -17.03
C ALA A 12 -18.38 0.82 -16.51
N GLN A 13 -19.57 0.91 -17.13
CA GLN A 13 -20.66 -0.04 -16.92
C GLN A 13 -20.17 -1.47 -17.15
N LEU A 14 -20.51 -2.38 -16.23
CA LEU A 14 -20.31 -3.82 -16.33
C LEU A 14 -20.84 -4.31 -17.70
N ARG A 15 -19.94 -4.64 -18.63
CA ARG A 15 -20.31 -5.27 -19.89
C ARG A 15 -20.19 -6.77 -19.74
N ILE A 16 -21.34 -7.44 -19.64
CA ILE A 16 -21.50 -8.91 -19.63
C ILE A 16 -21.50 -9.44 -21.06
N GLU A 17 -20.61 -8.96 -21.93
CA GLU A 17 -20.40 -9.56 -23.25
C GLU A 17 -19.07 -10.30 -23.26
N ASP A 18 -18.95 -11.31 -24.14
CA ASP A 18 -17.66 -11.96 -24.41
C ASP A 18 -16.56 -10.90 -24.55
N PRO A 19 -15.38 -11.11 -23.94
CA PRO A 19 -14.32 -10.13 -24.02
C PRO A 19 -14.09 -9.83 -25.51
N PRO A 20 -14.11 -8.55 -25.92
CA PRO A 20 -13.95 -8.20 -27.32
C PRO A 20 -12.61 -8.73 -27.81
N SER A 21 -12.47 -8.93 -29.13
CA SER A 21 -11.27 -9.54 -29.71
C SER A 21 -9.96 -8.98 -29.12
N SER A 22 -8.90 -9.80 -29.08
CA SER A 22 -7.58 -9.37 -28.57
C SER A 22 -7.12 -8.02 -29.15
N ASP A 23 -7.45 -7.74 -30.42
CA ASP A 23 -7.18 -6.46 -31.08
C ASP A 23 -8.01 -5.29 -30.52
N ALA A 24 -9.28 -5.51 -30.20
CA ALA A 24 -10.13 -4.50 -29.59
C ALA A 24 -9.66 -4.13 -28.18
N LEU A 25 -9.32 -5.12 -27.35
CA LEU A 25 -8.74 -4.90 -26.01
C LEU A 25 -7.40 -4.16 -26.09
N PHE A 26 -6.55 -4.55 -27.05
CA PHE A 26 -5.27 -3.90 -27.31
C PHE A 26 -5.44 -2.43 -27.68
N ASN A 27 -6.33 -2.13 -28.63
CA ASN A 27 -6.58 -0.76 -29.09
C ASN A 27 -7.17 0.11 -27.97
N ALA A 28 -8.15 -0.42 -27.22
CA ALA A 28 -8.72 0.29 -26.07
C ALA A 28 -7.66 0.65 -25.02
N PHE A 29 -6.75 -0.27 -24.72
CA PHE A 29 -5.65 0.00 -23.80
C PHE A 29 -4.70 1.09 -24.33
N LEU A 30 -4.29 1.03 -25.61
CA LEU A 30 -3.41 2.05 -26.18
C LEU A 30 -4.06 3.44 -26.18
N SER A 31 -5.35 3.55 -26.49
CA SER A 31 -6.10 4.80 -26.38
C SER A 31 -6.08 5.35 -24.95
N SER A 32 -6.19 4.48 -23.93
CA SER A 32 -6.07 4.90 -22.53
C SER A 32 -4.68 5.43 -22.14
N LEU A 33 -3.62 4.97 -22.82
CA LEU A 33 -2.25 5.43 -22.62
C LEU A 33 -1.96 6.74 -23.35
N TRP A 34 -2.50 6.95 -24.55
CA TRP A 34 -2.24 8.14 -25.37
C TRP A 34 -2.75 9.43 -24.73
N VAL A 35 -3.76 9.34 -23.87
CA VAL A 35 -4.21 10.46 -23.04
C VAL A 35 -3.15 10.85 -21.97
N LYS A 36 -2.20 9.96 -21.63
CA LYS A 36 -1.38 10.06 -20.42
C LYS A 36 0.15 9.93 -20.62
N GLU A 37 0.63 9.39 -21.74
CA GLU A 37 2.07 9.04 -21.94
C GLU A 37 2.65 9.47 -23.31
N GLU A 38 3.96 9.72 -23.36
CA GLU A 38 4.69 10.08 -24.59
C GLU A 38 4.77 8.90 -25.57
N ALA A 39 4.78 9.19 -26.88
CA ALA A 39 4.71 8.21 -27.98
C ALA A 39 5.73 7.05 -27.88
N ALA A 40 6.93 7.29 -27.34
CA ALA A 40 7.97 6.26 -27.16
C ALA A 40 7.58 5.19 -26.11
N CYS A 41 6.82 5.55 -25.07
CA CYS A 41 6.32 4.58 -24.09
C CYS A 41 5.26 3.66 -24.73
N SER A 42 4.41 4.22 -25.58
CA SER A 42 3.36 3.47 -26.29
C SER A 42 3.93 2.29 -27.08
N ILE A 43 5.07 2.45 -27.75
CA ILE A 43 5.70 1.37 -28.55
C ILE A 43 6.11 0.19 -27.66
N LEU A 44 6.68 0.46 -26.48
CA LEU A 44 7.13 -0.58 -25.55
C LEU A 44 5.96 -1.33 -24.90
N TYR A 45 4.86 -0.64 -24.62
CA TYR A 45 3.60 -1.28 -24.21
C TYR A 45 3.02 -2.11 -25.34
N SER A 46 2.96 -1.57 -26.56
CA SER A 46 2.45 -2.27 -27.73
C SER A 46 3.14 -3.63 -27.94
N ALA A 47 4.47 -3.65 -27.93
CA ALA A 47 5.24 -4.87 -28.11
C ALA A 47 5.00 -5.89 -26.98
N ALA A 48 4.98 -5.43 -25.72
CA ALA A 48 4.77 -6.31 -24.57
C ALA A 48 3.36 -6.93 -24.55
N ILE A 49 2.34 -6.15 -24.91
CA ILE A 49 0.94 -6.60 -24.85
C ILE A 49 0.59 -7.49 -26.02
N ARG A 50 1.05 -7.18 -27.24
CA ARG A 50 0.88 -8.11 -28.38
C ARG A 50 1.54 -9.45 -28.12
N HIS A 51 2.74 -9.45 -27.51
CA HIS A 51 3.40 -10.68 -27.10
C HIS A 51 2.57 -11.44 -26.06
N PHE A 52 2.04 -10.74 -25.06
CA PHE A 52 1.23 -11.35 -24.01
C PHE A 52 -0.08 -11.92 -24.55
N LEU A 53 -0.83 -11.20 -25.38
CA LEU A 53 -2.07 -11.65 -25.99
C LEU A 53 -1.84 -12.90 -26.85
N HIS A 54 -0.83 -12.88 -27.72
CA HIS A 54 -0.46 -14.06 -28.51
C HIS A 54 -0.09 -15.26 -27.61
N TRP A 55 0.63 -15.01 -26.51
CA TRP A 55 0.95 -16.05 -25.54
C TRP A 55 -0.31 -16.61 -24.86
N LEU A 56 -1.31 -15.78 -24.53
CA LEU A 56 -2.60 -16.24 -24.00
C LEU A 56 -3.33 -17.13 -25.00
N ASP A 57 -3.37 -16.73 -26.28
CA ASP A 57 -4.03 -17.49 -27.35
C ASP A 57 -3.41 -18.88 -27.52
N VAL A 58 -2.08 -18.96 -27.59
CA VAL A 58 -1.34 -20.23 -27.72
C VAL A 58 -1.57 -21.16 -26.52
N HIS A 59 -1.78 -20.58 -25.33
CA HIS A 59 -2.03 -21.34 -24.11
C HIS A 59 -3.51 -21.50 -23.76
N ALA A 60 -4.42 -21.02 -24.63
CA ALA A 60 -5.87 -21.02 -24.42
C ALA A 60 -6.29 -20.49 -23.03
N ILE A 61 -5.68 -19.37 -22.59
CA ILE A 61 -5.98 -18.75 -21.30
C ILE A 61 -7.03 -17.65 -21.50
N PRO A 62 -8.24 -17.77 -20.92
CA PRO A 62 -9.27 -16.75 -21.08
C PRO A 62 -8.92 -15.44 -20.36
N VAL A 63 -9.30 -14.31 -20.95
CA VAL A 63 -9.04 -12.96 -20.41
C VAL A 63 -9.64 -12.77 -19.01
N GLY A 64 -10.84 -13.30 -18.75
CA GLY A 64 -11.48 -13.19 -17.43
C GLY A 64 -10.76 -13.93 -16.29
N THR A 65 -9.81 -14.82 -16.62
CA THR A 65 -9.04 -15.59 -15.62
C THR A 65 -7.69 -14.98 -15.28
N LEU A 66 -7.36 -13.81 -15.85
CA LEU A 66 -6.05 -13.21 -15.70
C LEU A 66 -5.82 -12.69 -14.27
N ASP A 67 -4.67 -13.06 -13.71
CA ASP A 67 -4.18 -12.59 -12.42
C ASP A 67 -2.63 -12.49 -12.42
N ASP A 68 -2.02 -12.12 -11.28
CA ASP A 68 -0.55 -12.04 -11.18
C ASP A 68 0.13 -13.42 -11.34
N GLN A 69 -0.56 -14.54 -11.08
CA GLN A 69 0.00 -15.86 -11.31
C GLN A 69 0.17 -16.13 -12.82
N VAL A 70 -0.82 -15.78 -13.64
CA VAL A 70 -0.74 -15.85 -15.10
C VAL A 70 0.38 -14.93 -15.60
N VAL A 71 0.47 -13.70 -15.10
CA VAL A 71 1.55 -12.78 -15.51
C VAL A 71 2.92 -13.29 -15.09
N ARG A 72 3.06 -13.99 -13.95
CA ARG A 72 4.31 -14.66 -13.56
C ARG A 72 4.66 -15.85 -14.43
N ARG A 73 3.67 -16.62 -14.89
CA ARG A 73 3.88 -17.69 -15.86
C ARG A 73 4.42 -17.11 -17.17
N PHE A 74 3.82 -16.02 -17.65
CA PHE A 74 4.35 -15.27 -18.78
C PHE A 74 5.75 -14.70 -18.49
N GLU A 75 6.02 -14.09 -17.34
CA GLU A 75 7.36 -13.57 -17.03
C GLU A 75 8.45 -14.66 -17.09
N LYS A 76 8.12 -15.88 -16.65
CA LYS A 76 9.05 -17.01 -16.54
C LYS A 76 9.11 -17.90 -17.78
N HIS A 77 8.22 -17.73 -18.75
CA HIS A 77 8.16 -18.66 -19.87
C HIS A 77 9.44 -18.62 -20.73
N ARG A 78 9.75 -19.76 -21.36
CA ARG A 78 10.77 -19.86 -22.39
C ARG A 78 10.13 -19.45 -23.72
N CYS A 79 10.45 -18.26 -24.20
CA CYS A 79 9.83 -17.69 -25.40
C CYS A 79 10.10 -18.57 -26.62
N ARG A 80 9.02 -19.12 -27.18
CA ARG A 80 8.97 -19.83 -28.47
C ARG A 80 7.90 -19.22 -29.39
N CYS A 81 7.35 -18.07 -29.01
CA CYS A 81 6.31 -17.37 -29.73
C CYS A 81 6.87 -16.87 -31.07
N HIS A 82 6.17 -17.13 -32.17
CA HIS A 82 6.63 -16.72 -33.50
C HIS A 82 6.76 -15.19 -33.57
N GLY A 83 7.91 -14.69 -34.06
CA GLY A 83 8.19 -13.25 -34.11
C GLY A 83 8.68 -12.63 -32.79
N TYR A 84 8.82 -13.41 -31.71
CA TYR A 84 9.32 -12.95 -30.43
C TYR A 84 10.52 -13.80 -29.97
N SER A 85 11.58 -13.16 -29.49
CA SER A 85 12.80 -13.85 -29.04
C SER A 85 12.95 -13.86 -27.52
N ALA A 86 13.73 -14.82 -27.01
CA ALA A 86 14.07 -14.89 -25.59
C ALA A 86 15.01 -13.74 -25.20
N GLN A 87 14.49 -12.78 -24.45
CA GLN A 87 15.25 -11.61 -24.00
C GLN A 87 15.78 -11.77 -22.57
N GLN A 88 16.79 -10.97 -22.22
CA GLN A 88 17.45 -10.96 -20.90
C GLN A 88 16.44 -10.79 -19.74
N ALA A 89 16.78 -11.29 -18.55
CA ALA A 89 15.89 -11.30 -17.38
C ALA A 89 15.36 -9.90 -16.97
N ALA A 90 16.20 -8.86 -17.09
CA ALA A 90 15.78 -7.48 -16.82
C ALA A 90 14.66 -7.02 -17.76
N TYR A 91 14.77 -7.38 -19.04
CA TYR A 91 13.76 -7.03 -20.03
C TYR A 91 12.45 -7.81 -19.82
N LYS A 92 12.51 -9.09 -19.45
CA LYS A 92 11.32 -9.88 -19.08
C LYS A 92 10.56 -9.26 -17.90
N THR A 93 11.31 -8.76 -16.92
CA THR A 93 10.74 -8.07 -15.75
C THR A 93 10.01 -6.78 -16.17
N ASP A 94 10.60 -6.00 -17.08
CA ASP A 94 9.96 -4.81 -17.64
C ASP A 94 8.75 -5.14 -18.53
N GLN A 95 8.77 -6.23 -19.30
CA GLN A 95 7.57 -6.68 -20.03
C GLN A 95 6.45 -7.07 -19.06
N ALA A 96 6.76 -7.85 -18.03
CA ALA A 96 5.78 -8.24 -17.03
C ALA A 96 5.19 -7.02 -16.29
N ALA A 97 5.98 -5.98 -16.04
CA ALA A 97 5.48 -4.70 -15.51
C ALA A 97 4.38 -4.08 -16.39
N ARG A 98 4.64 -4.01 -17.70
CA ARG A 98 3.71 -3.46 -18.68
C ARG A 98 2.45 -4.31 -18.80
N VAL A 99 2.62 -5.62 -18.80
CA VAL A 99 1.51 -6.58 -18.79
C VAL A 99 0.65 -6.44 -17.54
N ARG A 100 1.24 -6.30 -16.34
CA ARG A 100 0.45 -6.05 -15.12
C ARG A 100 -0.38 -4.77 -15.23
N ARG A 101 0.12 -3.75 -15.94
CA ARG A 101 -0.65 -2.52 -16.16
C ARG A 101 -1.79 -2.71 -17.16
N PHE A 102 -1.61 -3.57 -18.15
CA PHE A 102 -2.69 -4.02 -19.03
C PHE A 102 -3.74 -4.83 -18.26
N VAL A 103 -3.32 -5.79 -17.43
CA VAL A 103 -4.23 -6.55 -16.54
C VAL A 103 -5.01 -5.59 -15.63
N ARG A 104 -4.34 -4.62 -15.00
CA ARG A 104 -5.01 -3.61 -14.18
C ARG A 104 -6.05 -2.81 -14.98
N PHE A 105 -5.75 -2.45 -16.22
CA PHE A 105 -6.73 -1.80 -17.10
C PHE A 105 -7.94 -2.69 -17.35
N LEU A 106 -7.74 -3.98 -17.60
CA LEU A 106 -8.84 -4.93 -17.80
C LEU A 106 -9.71 -5.07 -16.54
N GLU A 107 -9.10 -5.11 -15.36
CA GLU A 107 -9.82 -5.07 -14.07
C GLU A 107 -10.63 -3.77 -13.93
N ASP A 108 -10.03 -2.62 -14.24
CA ASP A 108 -10.70 -1.31 -14.14
C ASP A 108 -11.85 -1.14 -15.17
N GLN A 109 -11.83 -1.90 -16.27
CA GLN A 109 -12.91 -1.93 -17.27
C GLN A 109 -13.96 -3.02 -17.00
N GLY A 110 -13.78 -3.85 -15.98
CA GLY A 110 -14.71 -4.94 -15.63
C GLY A 110 -14.59 -6.18 -16.50
N TYR A 111 -13.55 -6.32 -17.33
CA TYR A 111 -13.29 -7.56 -18.09
C TYR A 111 -12.71 -8.68 -17.22
N ILE A 112 -12.16 -8.33 -16.06
CA ILE A 112 -11.70 -9.26 -15.03
C ILE A 112 -12.46 -8.89 -13.76
N GLU A 113 -13.22 -9.85 -13.24
CA GLU A 113 -13.90 -9.69 -11.97
C GLU A 113 -12.88 -9.64 -10.83
N VAL A 114 -12.96 -8.61 -10.00
CA VAL A 114 -12.13 -8.47 -8.80
C VAL A 114 -13.03 -8.14 -7.63
N ASP A 115 -13.18 -9.08 -6.72
CA ASP A 115 -13.80 -8.82 -5.42
C ASP A 115 -12.79 -8.13 -4.50
N ASP A 116 -12.74 -6.81 -4.61
CA ASP A 116 -11.93 -5.97 -3.74
C ASP A 116 -12.62 -5.69 -2.38
N GLY A 117 -13.90 -6.04 -2.20
CA GLY A 117 -14.68 -5.68 -1.02
C GLY A 117 -14.76 -4.17 -0.74
N ILE A 118 -14.63 -3.33 -1.78
CA ILE A 118 -14.75 -1.88 -1.70
C ILE A 118 -15.45 -1.35 -2.96
N ASP A 119 -16.50 -0.56 -2.75
CA ASP A 119 -17.24 0.08 -3.83
C ASP A 119 -16.55 1.38 -4.26
N ASP A 120 -16.67 1.72 -5.55
CA ASP A 120 -16.23 2.99 -6.14
C ASP A 120 -14.83 3.47 -5.68
N LEU A 121 -13.87 2.54 -5.71
CA LEU A 121 -12.47 2.81 -5.37
C LEU A 121 -11.87 4.03 -6.11
N PRO A 122 -12.19 4.29 -7.40
CA PRO A 122 -11.78 5.53 -8.07
C PRO A 122 -12.27 6.77 -7.33
N ARG A 123 -13.55 6.87 -6.97
CA ARG A 123 -14.03 8.02 -6.19
C ARG A 123 -13.29 8.19 -4.86
N HIS A 124 -13.00 7.11 -4.16
CA HIS A 124 -12.26 7.21 -2.90
C HIS A 124 -10.83 7.73 -3.07
N LEU A 125 -10.16 7.41 -4.18
CA LEU A 125 -8.85 7.97 -4.51
C LEU A 125 -8.93 9.46 -4.88
N ASN A 126 -10.00 9.91 -5.55
CA ASN A 126 -10.27 11.33 -5.86
C ASN A 126 -10.42 12.11 -4.57
N ASP A 127 -11.35 11.66 -3.74
CA ASP A 127 -11.68 12.35 -2.51
C ASP A 127 -10.46 12.41 -1.56
N TYR A 128 -9.61 11.36 -1.57
CA TYR A 128 -8.35 11.39 -0.85
C TYR A 128 -7.38 12.44 -1.42
N SER A 129 -7.30 12.57 -2.75
CA SER A 129 -6.49 13.60 -3.40
C SER A 129 -6.91 14.99 -2.96
N ASP A 130 -8.22 15.27 -2.90
CA ASP A 130 -8.78 16.54 -2.47
C ASP A 130 -8.45 16.84 -0.99
N VAL A 131 -8.56 15.82 -0.13
CA VAL A 131 -8.09 15.92 1.26
C VAL A 131 -6.60 16.24 1.30
N ILE A 132 -5.77 15.61 0.47
CA ILE A 132 -4.34 15.93 0.42
C ILE A 132 -4.08 17.37 -0.07
N ASP A 133 -4.86 17.89 -1.01
CA ASP A 133 -4.74 19.28 -1.48
C ASP A 133 -5.12 20.29 -0.39
N SER A 134 -6.21 20.03 0.35
CA SER A 134 -6.64 20.91 1.45
C SER A 134 -5.61 21.06 2.58
N LEU A 135 -4.68 20.10 2.72
CA LEU A 135 -3.61 20.16 3.72
C LEU A 135 -2.46 21.09 3.32
N GLN A 136 -2.47 21.63 2.09
CA GLN A 136 -1.47 22.58 1.59
C GLN A 136 -0.03 22.09 1.77
N LEU A 137 0.19 20.77 1.61
CA LEU A 137 1.51 20.16 1.75
C LEU A 137 2.41 20.57 0.59
N ALA A 138 3.74 20.54 0.82
CA ALA A 138 4.71 20.70 -0.26
C ALA A 138 4.42 19.69 -1.41
N PRO A 139 4.50 20.09 -2.69
CA PRO A 139 4.03 19.28 -3.82
C PRO A 139 4.61 17.86 -3.87
N GLY A 140 5.91 17.70 -3.56
CA GLY A 140 6.56 16.40 -3.53
C GLY A 140 6.07 15.48 -2.39
N VAL A 141 5.62 16.06 -1.27
CA VAL A 141 5.04 15.32 -0.15
C VAL A 141 3.60 14.91 -0.46
N ALA A 142 2.80 15.84 -1.00
CA ALA A 142 1.44 15.57 -1.47
C ALA A 142 1.42 14.45 -2.52
N GLN A 143 2.28 14.55 -3.53
CA GLN A 143 2.44 13.50 -4.54
C GLN A 143 2.89 12.17 -3.93
N GLY A 144 3.74 12.21 -2.89
CA GLY A 144 4.14 11.02 -2.15
C GLY A 144 2.95 10.28 -1.54
N TYR A 145 2.02 10.98 -0.90
CA TYR A 145 0.81 10.38 -0.35
C TYR A 145 -0.10 9.78 -1.41
N ARG A 146 -0.40 10.54 -2.48
CA ARG A 146 -1.22 10.04 -3.61
C ARG A 146 -0.64 8.78 -4.23
N SER A 147 0.68 8.80 -4.48
CA SER A 147 1.37 7.67 -5.10
C SER A 147 1.35 6.42 -4.22
N GLU A 148 1.40 6.57 -2.89
CA GLU A 148 1.32 5.44 -1.97
C GLU A 148 -0.11 4.90 -1.86
N ALA A 149 -1.14 5.74 -1.96
CA ALA A 149 -2.54 5.33 -2.03
C ALA A 149 -2.81 4.47 -3.29
N GLU A 150 -2.40 4.95 -4.47
CA GLU A 150 -2.47 4.18 -5.72
C GLU A 150 -1.72 2.84 -5.63
N HIS A 151 -0.57 2.86 -4.95
CA HIS A 151 0.30 1.70 -4.89
C HIS A 151 -0.24 0.59 -3.98
N ILE A 152 -0.82 0.92 -2.82
CA ILE A 152 -1.44 -0.10 -1.98
C ILE A 152 -2.70 -0.69 -2.62
N VAL A 153 -3.50 0.13 -3.31
CA VAL A 153 -4.63 -0.34 -4.14
C VAL A 153 -4.17 -1.36 -5.17
N ALA A 154 -3.16 -1.03 -5.96
CA ALA A 154 -2.63 -1.95 -6.96
C ALA A 154 -2.01 -3.21 -6.36
N TRP A 155 -1.39 -3.11 -5.19
CA TRP A 155 -0.78 -4.24 -4.51
C TRP A 155 -1.82 -5.21 -3.96
N LEU A 156 -2.91 -4.72 -3.35
CA LEU A 156 -4.01 -5.56 -2.87
C LEU A 156 -4.68 -6.31 -4.01
N ARG A 157 -4.93 -5.65 -5.15
CA ARG A 157 -5.48 -6.32 -6.34
C ARG A 157 -4.60 -7.46 -6.86
N ILE A 158 -3.29 -7.22 -6.94
CA ILE A 158 -2.31 -8.27 -7.29
C ILE A 158 -2.40 -9.45 -6.32
N LYS A 159 -2.64 -9.17 -5.03
CA LYS A 159 -2.74 -10.18 -3.98
C LYS A 159 -4.11 -10.84 -3.86
N ARG A 160 -5.12 -10.35 -4.60
CA ARG A 160 -6.53 -10.76 -4.46
C ARG A 160 -6.97 -10.72 -2.98
N GLN A 161 -6.60 -9.64 -2.28
CA GLN A 161 -6.98 -9.41 -0.90
C GLN A 161 -8.07 -8.34 -0.83
N SER A 162 -9.15 -8.68 -0.13
CA SER A 162 -10.26 -7.78 0.11
C SER A 162 -9.87 -6.65 1.08
N TRP A 163 -10.43 -5.47 0.84
CA TRP A 163 -10.34 -4.34 1.74
C TRP A 163 -11.14 -4.54 3.03
N ALA A 164 -12.14 -5.43 3.02
CA ALA A 164 -12.91 -5.79 4.21
C ALA A 164 -12.03 -6.46 5.27
N ASP A 165 -11.07 -7.28 4.85
CA ASP A 165 -10.14 -8.00 5.73
C ASP A 165 -8.86 -7.20 6.03
N PHE A 166 -8.83 -5.91 5.67
CA PHE A 166 -7.60 -5.13 5.74
C PHE A 166 -7.17 -4.82 7.19
N ASP A 167 -6.04 -5.38 7.60
CA ASP A 167 -5.44 -5.19 8.92
C ASP A 167 -4.00 -4.62 8.90
N ASP A 168 -3.41 -4.46 10.08
CA ASP A 168 -2.04 -3.97 10.22
C ASP A 168 -0.99 -4.98 9.73
N ALA A 169 -1.29 -6.28 9.71
CA ALA A 169 -0.38 -7.31 9.20
C ALA A 169 -0.27 -7.22 7.67
N ILE A 170 -1.38 -7.00 6.97
CA ILE A 170 -1.43 -6.74 5.53
C ILE A 170 -0.67 -5.45 5.20
N LEU A 171 -0.86 -4.39 5.99
CA LEU A 171 -0.12 -3.14 5.85
C LEU A 171 1.40 -3.34 6.01
N ASP A 172 1.84 -4.18 6.96
CA ASP A 172 3.25 -4.49 7.18
C ASP A 172 3.83 -5.32 6.03
N GLN A 173 3.08 -6.28 5.49
CA GLN A 173 3.45 -7.02 4.28
C GLN A 173 3.60 -6.09 3.07
N TYR A 174 2.66 -5.15 2.89
CA TYR A 174 2.76 -4.11 1.87
C TYR A 174 4.03 -3.26 2.05
N ALA A 175 4.36 -2.87 3.28
CA ALA A 175 5.49 -1.98 3.52
C ALA A 175 6.83 -2.57 3.03
N VAL A 176 7.01 -3.88 3.16
CA VAL A 176 8.28 -4.57 2.87
C VAL A 176 8.31 -5.31 1.54
N HIS A 177 7.21 -5.31 0.78
CA HIS A 177 7.14 -6.14 -0.42
C HIS A 177 8.15 -5.72 -1.51
N GLY A 178 8.66 -6.72 -2.24
CA GLY A 178 9.42 -6.52 -3.47
C GLY A 178 8.51 -6.01 -4.58
N CYS A 179 8.58 -4.69 -4.86
CA CYS A 179 7.63 -4.03 -5.76
C CYS A 179 7.71 -4.59 -7.18
N ARG A 180 6.57 -5.11 -7.65
CA ARG A 180 6.32 -5.52 -9.03
C ARG A 180 4.99 -4.97 -9.55
N CYS A 181 4.42 -4.00 -8.84
CA CYS A 181 3.07 -3.49 -9.08
C CYS A 181 2.97 -2.73 -10.42
N PRO A 182 1.78 -2.67 -11.05
CA PRO A 182 1.56 -1.98 -12.33
C PRO A 182 1.88 -0.49 -12.29
N VAL A 183 1.85 0.10 -11.09
CA VAL A 183 2.21 1.51 -10.83
C VAL A 183 3.72 1.74 -10.99
N TRP A 184 4.52 0.66 -11.15
CA TRP A 184 5.95 0.56 -11.43
C TRP A 184 6.78 1.85 -11.26
N ARG A 185 7.10 2.21 -10.01
CA ARG A 185 7.73 3.49 -9.67
C ARG A 185 9.25 3.43 -9.44
N LYS A 186 9.82 2.30 -8.97
CA LYS A 186 11.24 2.24 -8.53
C LYS A 186 11.92 0.89 -8.81
N ARG A 187 13.18 0.96 -9.24
CA ARG A 187 14.11 -0.17 -9.38
C ARG A 187 15.05 -0.25 -8.17
N GLY A 188 15.52 -1.45 -7.84
CA GLY A 188 16.53 -1.68 -6.80
C GLY A 188 16.01 -2.23 -5.47
N LYS A 189 16.94 -2.58 -4.57
CA LYS A 189 16.63 -3.17 -3.26
C LYS A 189 15.91 -2.15 -2.38
N LEU A 190 14.78 -2.56 -1.79
CA LEU A 190 14.06 -1.74 -0.82
C LEU A 190 14.92 -1.54 0.43
N ILE A 191 15.21 -0.29 0.76
CA ILE A 191 15.90 0.08 2.00
C ILE A 191 14.89 0.34 3.12
N ALA A 192 15.34 0.23 4.37
CA ALA A 192 14.48 0.36 5.55
C ALA A 192 13.69 1.70 5.61
N SER A 193 14.32 2.80 5.19
CA SER A 193 13.64 4.11 5.13
C SER A 193 12.53 4.14 4.07
N GLY A 194 12.69 3.37 2.99
CA GLY A 194 11.67 3.17 1.96
C GLY A 194 10.46 2.41 2.48
N ALA A 195 10.68 1.31 3.21
CA ALA A 195 9.59 0.53 3.82
C ALA A 195 8.79 1.38 4.82
N LYS A 196 9.47 2.15 5.68
CA LYS A 196 8.82 3.07 6.61
C LYS A 196 8.00 4.15 5.91
N ARG A 197 8.48 4.67 4.77
CA ARG A 197 7.74 5.67 3.98
C ARG A 197 6.47 5.06 3.37
N ARG A 198 6.58 3.88 2.75
CA ARG A 198 5.44 3.14 2.19
C ARG A 198 4.37 2.89 3.23
N ARG A 199 4.78 2.34 4.37
CA ARG A 199 3.87 2.07 5.50
C ARG A 199 3.10 3.33 5.91
N ARG A 200 3.81 4.45 6.11
CA ARG A 200 3.17 5.71 6.52
C ARG A 200 2.20 6.27 5.48
N GLY A 201 2.59 6.25 4.20
CA GLY A 201 1.75 6.74 3.11
C GLY A 201 0.47 5.92 2.99
N ALA A 202 0.61 4.60 2.88
CA ALA A 202 -0.52 3.68 2.81
C ALA A 202 -1.43 3.75 4.04
N ARG A 203 -0.84 3.78 5.25
CA ARG A 203 -1.60 3.91 6.49
C ARG A 203 -2.52 5.13 6.48
N ARG A 204 -2.02 6.28 6.00
CA ARG A 204 -2.82 7.51 5.94
C ARG A 204 -4.04 7.35 5.03
N PHE A 205 -3.89 6.64 3.92
CA PHE A 205 -5.01 6.34 3.02
C PHE A 205 -6.00 5.35 3.66
N VAL A 206 -5.51 4.29 4.29
CA VAL A 206 -6.34 3.32 5.02
C VAL A 206 -7.15 4.00 6.12
N GLU A 207 -6.54 4.91 6.89
CA GLU A 207 -7.23 5.65 7.94
C GLU A 207 -8.28 6.62 7.39
N PHE A 208 -8.04 7.19 6.21
CA PHE A 208 -9.04 7.97 5.49
C PHE A 208 -10.24 7.11 5.09
N LEU A 209 -10.02 5.89 4.58
CA LEU A 209 -11.10 4.96 4.23
C LEU A 209 -11.90 4.53 5.47
N ARG A 210 -11.21 4.19 6.57
CA ARG A 210 -11.84 3.86 7.87
C ARG A 210 -12.66 5.01 8.43
N GLY A 211 -12.12 6.23 8.37
CA GLY A 211 -12.81 7.43 8.85
C GLY A 211 -14.11 7.74 8.08
N ARG A 212 -14.27 7.18 6.87
CA ARG A 212 -15.48 7.28 6.06
C ARG A 212 -16.39 6.05 6.16
N GLY A 213 -16.02 5.06 6.96
CA GLY A 213 -16.76 3.80 7.09
C GLY A 213 -16.73 2.91 5.84
N VAL A 214 -15.82 3.18 4.90
CA VAL A 214 -15.72 2.44 3.63
C VAL A 214 -15.11 1.06 3.85
N ILE A 215 -14.16 0.97 4.79
CA ILE A 215 -13.57 -0.30 5.22
C ILE A 215 -13.76 -0.44 6.73
N PRO A 216 -13.83 -1.67 7.27
CA PRO A 216 -14.01 -1.87 8.69
C PRO A 216 -12.98 -1.11 9.50
N SER A 217 -13.47 -0.40 10.51
CA SER A 217 -12.59 0.10 11.55
C SER A 217 -11.99 -1.11 12.24
N VAL A 218 -10.66 -1.12 12.42
CA VAL A 218 -10.07 -2.02 13.40
C VAL A 218 -10.54 -1.46 14.73
N GLU A 219 -11.56 -2.08 15.33
CA GLU A 219 -11.93 -1.75 16.70
C GLU A 219 -10.63 -1.72 17.50
N PRO A 220 -10.35 -0.63 18.22
CA PRO A 220 -9.20 -0.62 19.09
C PRO A 220 -9.44 -1.80 20.01
N VAL A 221 -8.62 -2.86 19.87
CA VAL A 221 -8.62 -3.99 20.80
C VAL A 221 -8.76 -3.35 22.17
N SER A 222 -9.94 -3.57 22.78
CA SER A 222 -10.22 -3.16 24.15
C SER A 222 -8.97 -3.56 24.89
N ASP A 223 -8.24 -2.58 25.42
CA ASP A 223 -7.16 -2.95 26.31
C ASP A 223 -7.89 -3.49 27.53
N ASP A 224 -7.89 -4.80 27.68
CA ASP A 224 -8.35 -5.46 28.92
C ASP A 224 -7.52 -4.98 30.12
N ASP A 225 -6.43 -4.24 29.86
CA ASP A 225 -5.68 -3.43 30.81
C ASP A 225 -6.28 -2.01 30.99
N PRO A 226 -7.03 -1.76 32.08
CA PRO A 226 -7.62 -0.47 32.38
C PRO A 226 -6.57 0.64 32.54
N HIS A 227 -5.34 0.28 32.91
CA HIS A 227 -4.24 1.22 33.11
C HIS A 227 -3.75 1.80 31.77
N MET A 228 -3.61 0.95 30.75
CA MET A 228 -3.29 1.40 29.41
C MET A 228 -4.42 2.27 28.83
N ALA A 229 -5.69 1.89 29.03
CA ALA A 229 -6.83 2.70 28.60
C ALA A 229 -6.80 4.11 29.25
N ALA A 230 -6.56 4.18 30.56
CA ALA A 230 -6.44 5.44 31.29
C ALA A 230 -5.26 6.30 30.81
N PHE A 231 -4.10 5.69 30.51
CA PHE A 231 -2.95 6.40 29.96
C PHE A 231 -3.25 7.05 28.61
N LEU A 232 -3.92 6.33 27.72
CA LEU A 232 -4.23 6.81 26.38
C LEU A 232 -5.30 7.91 26.41
N ALA A 233 -6.29 7.80 27.29
CA ALA A 233 -7.26 8.86 27.55
C ALA A 233 -6.56 10.12 28.10
N TRP A 234 -5.62 9.95 29.05
CA TRP A 234 -4.82 11.04 29.60
C TRP A 234 -3.97 11.73 28.53
N LEU A 235 -3.32 10.99 27.63
CA LEU A 235 -2.59 11.55 26.48
C LEU A 235 -3.49 12.40 25.58
N LYS A 236 -4.71 11.92 25.31
CA LYS A 236 -5.67 12.63 24.46
C LYS A 236 -6.13 13.94 25.11
N GLN A 237 -6.52 13.89 26.38
CA GLN A 237 -7.05 15.04 27.12
C GLN A 237 -5.98 16.07 27.51
N HIS A 238 -4.84 15.61 28.05
CA HIS A 238 -3.85 16.52 28.67
C HIS A 238 -2.74 16.93 27.71
N ARG A 239 -2.52 16.19 26.62
CA ARG A 239 -1.45 16.49 25.66
C ARG A 239 -1.94 16.76 24.24
N GLY A 240 -3.25 16.71 24.00
CA GLY A 240 -3.83 16.87 22.67
C GLY A 240 -3.24 15.87 21.66
N ALA A 241 -2.83 14.70 22.13
CA ALA A 241 -2.14 13.73 21.28
C ALA A 241 -3.09 13.25 20.18
N THR A 242 -2.63 13.27 18.93
CA THR A 242 -3.38 12.72 17.80
C THR A 242 -3.56 11.20 17.98
N ASP A 243 -4.60 10.63 17.38
CA ASP A 243 -4.82 9.17 17.45
C ASP A 243 -3.61 8.38 16.94
N GLU A 244 -2.85 8.93 15.99
CA GLU A 244 -1.59 8.36 15.52
C GLU A 244 -0.48 8.35 16.60
N THR A 245 -0.38 9.45 17.35
CA THR A 245 0.56 9.55 18.47
C THR A 245 0.18 8.57 19.56
N ILE A 246 -1.11 8.49 19.90
CA ILE A 246 -1.67 7.56 20.89
C ILE A 246 -1.39 6.10 20.49
N ARG A 247 -1.68 5.72 19.24
CA ARG A 247 -1.41 4.36 18.72
C ARG A 247 0.08 4.01 18.80
N ARG A 248 0.96 4.95 18.44
CA ARG A 248 2.41 4.74 18.51
C ARG A 248 2.89 4.58 19.95
N TYR A 249 2.41 5.40 20.87
CA TYR A 249 2.72 5.30 22.29
C TYR A 249 2.24 3.97 22.86
N ARG A 250 1.00 3.54 22.56
CA ARG A 250 0.46 2.23 22.95
C ARG A 250 1.36 1.09 22.48
N ALA A 251 1.73 1.06 21.20
CA ALA A 251 2.53 -0.02 20.62
C ALA A 251 3.93 -0.11 21.26
N ASP A 252 4.58 1.03 21.50
CA ASP A 252 5.89 1.06 22.15
C ASP A 252 5.81 0.67 23.63
N ILE A 253 4.76 1.11 24.36
CA ILE A 253 4.60 0.75 25.78
C ILE A 253 4.22 -0.72 25.95
N ARG A 254 3.31 -1.28 25.13
CA ARG A 254 3.00 -2.72 25.17
C ARG A 254 4.23 -3.61 24.97
N ARG A 255 5.21 -3.14 24.19
CA ARG A 255 6.48 -3.86 23.99
C ARG A 255 7.51 -3.58 25.08
N LEU A 256 7.39 -2.46 25.81
CA LEU A 256 8.24 -2.09 26.93
C LEU A 256 7.79 -2.75 28.24
N ILE A 257 6.49 -2.88 28.50
CA ILE A 257 5.93 -3.43 29.75
C ILE A 257 6.58 -4.79 30.12
N PRO A 258 6.66 -5.78 29.21
CA PRO A 258 7.27 -7.06 29.54
C PRO A 258 8.77 -6.97 29.89
N MET A 259 9.46 -5.93 29.42
CA MET A 259 10.87 -5.69 29.71
C MET A 259 11.10 -4.92 31.01
N LEU A 260 10.10 -4.16 31.45
CA LEU A 260 10.15 -3.35 32.67
C LEU A 260 9.71 -4.15 33.90
N GLY A 261 8.85 -5.16 33.72
CA GLY A 261 8.29 -5.92 34.84
C GLY A 261 7.34 -5.08 35.67
N GLU A 262 7.09 -5.51 36.92
CA GLU A 262 6.16 -4.85 37.84
C GLU A 262 6.59 -3.41 38.18
N PRO A 263 5.67 -2.42 38.19
CA PRO A 263 5.97 -1.02 38.49
C PRO A 263 6.75 -0.79 39.79
N SER A 264 6.49 -1.63 40.81
CA SER A 264 7.18 -1.58 42.11
C SER A 264 8.67 -1.92 42.05
N GLN A 265 9.13 -2.55 40.96
CA GLN A 265 10.53 -2.94 40.74
C GLN A 265 11.27 -1.98 39.80
N TRP A 266 10.63 -0.90 39.36
CA TRP A 266 11.23 0.01 38.41
C TRP A 266 12.32 0.86 39.07
N ASP A 267 13.57 0.54 38.77
CA ASP A 267 14.71 1.39 39.07
C ASP A 267 15.33 1.99 37.79
N ALA A 268 16.27 2.92 37.99
CA ALA A 268 16.96 3.56 36.88
C ALA A 268 17.80 2.58 36.03
N ALA A 269 18.16 1.40 36.54
CA ALA A 269 18.90 0.38 35.81
C ALA A 269 17.98 -0.47 34.93
N VAL A 270 16.80 -0.85 35.41
CA VAL A 270 15.73 -1.54 34.65
C VAL A 270 15.28 -0.66 33.49
N LEU A 271 14.97 0.61 33.75
CA LEU A 271 14.58 1.57 32.70
C LEU A 271 15.66 1.73 31.63
N ARG A 272 16.94 1.82 32.02
CA ARG A 272 18.07 1.92 31.07
C ARG A 272 18.24 0.64 30.25
N ARG A 273 18.10 -0.55 30.86
CA ARG A 273 18.20 -1.83 30.15
C ARG A 273 17.08 -2.01 29.13
N ALA A 274 15.83 -1.77 29.53
CA ALA A 274 14.68 -1.85 28.62
C ALA A 274 14.80 -0.85 27.46
N PHE A 275 15.24 0.38 27.75
CA PHE A 275 15.53 1.38 26.71
C PHE A 275 16.65 0.92 25.76
N GLN A 276 17.77 0.42 26.28
CA GLN A 276 18.88 -0.06 25.45
C GLN A 276 18.46 -1.23 24.55
N GLN A 277 17.65 -2.14 25.06
CA GLN A 277 17.11 -3.26 24.28
C GLN A 277 16.19 -2.75 23.15
N ARG A 278 15.22 -1.89 23.45
CA ARG A 278 14.29 -1.35 22.45
C ARG A 278 14.92 -0.39 21.44
N SER A 279 15.91 0.39 21.86
CA SER A 279 16.62 1.31 20.97
C SER A 279 17.48 0.58 19.94
N LYS A 280 18.04 -0.60 20.28
CA LYS A 280 18.73 -1.48 19.32
C LYS A 280 17.78 -2.03 18.24
N GLU A 281 16.54 -2.34 18.62
CA GLU A 281 15.49 -2.75 17.67
C GLU A 281 15.01 -1.59 16.78
N THR A 282 15.14 -0.34 17.26
CA THR A 282 14.60 0.85 16.57
C THR A 282 15.59 2.03 16.55
N PRO A 283 16.76 1.92 15.88
CA PRO A 283 17.87 2.87 16.04
C PRO A 283 17.52 4.34 15.72
N GLY A 284 16.58 4.56 14.79
CA GLY A 284 16.12 5.90 14.38
C GLY A 284 14.97 6.48 15.20
N SER A 285 14.65 5.94 16.38
CA SER A 285 13.54 6.42 17.22
C SER A 285 13.89 6.54 18.70
N ALA A 286 15.18 6.49 19.06
CA ALA A 286 15.63 6.56 20.44
C ALA A 286 15.12 7.80 21.20
N SER A 287 15.16 8.98 20.59
CA SER A 287 14.65 10.22 21.19
C SER A 287 13.15 10.16 21.48
N LEU A 288 12.36 9.58 20.56
CA LEU A 288 10.94 9.39 20.77
C LEU A 288 10.68 8.35 21.87
N LEU A 289 11.46 7.28 21.92
CA LEU A 289 11.32 6.23 22.91
C LEU A 289 11.55 6.78 24.33
N VAL A 290 12.51 7.71 24.51
CA VAL A 290 12.67 8.49 25.75
C VAL A 290 11.42 9.32 26.06
N THR A 291 10.85 10.01 25.06
CA THR A 291 9.63 10.81 25.24
C THR A 291 8.45 9.96 25.69
N ILE A 292 8.27 8.78 25.09
CA ILE A 292 7.20 7.84 25.42
C ILE A 292 7.37 7.34 26.86
N ILE A 293 8.55 6.83 27.22
CA ILE A 293 8.85 6.35 28.58
C ILE A 293 8.61 7.46 29.60
N ARG A 294 9.14 8.65 29.37
CA ARG A 294 8.97 9.79 30.28
C ARG A 294 7.50 10.19 30.42
N SER A 295 6.73 10.12 29.33
CA SER A 295 5.30 10.43 29.36
C SER A 295 4.52 9.39 30.18
N TYR A 296 4.87 8.12 30.06
CA TYR A 296 4.22 7.03 30.79
C TYR A 296 4.54 7.06 32.29
N ILE A 297 5.80 7.29 32.66
CA ILE A 297 6.20 7.46 34.07
C ILE A 297 5.49 8.66 34.70
N ARG A 298 5.39 9.78 33.97
CA ARG A 298 4.64 10.94 34.49
C ARG A 298 3.17 10.63 34.73
N PHE A 299 2.56 9.83 33.86
CA PHE A 299 1.19 9.39 34.06
C PHE A 299 1.05 8.53 35.32
N LEU A 300 1.94 7.55 35.52
CA LEU A 300 1.98 6.70 36.72
C LEU A 300 2.07 7.53 38.02
N VAL A 301 3.02 8.47 38.05
CA VAL A 301 3.20 9.37 39.20
C VAL A 301 1.95 10.22 39.48
N VAL A 302 1.27 10.71 38.43
CA VAL A 302 0.03 11.51 38.59
C VAL A 302 -1.13 10.65 39.10
N GLN A 303 -1.18 9.36 38.76
CA GLN A 303 -2.19 8.42 39.24
C GLN A 303 -1.87 7.82 40.62
N GLY A 304 -0.67 8.08 41.17
CA GLY A 304 -0.23 7.56 42.46
C GLY A 304 0.09 6.06 42.43
N ILE A 305 0.48 5.54 41.27
CA ILE A 305 0.84 4.12 41.02
C ILE A 305 2.36 4.00 40.92
#